data_AF-A0A8S2LHT1-F1
#
_entry.id   AF-A0A8S2LHT1-F1
#
_cell.length_a   1.000
_cell.length_b   1.000
_cell.length_c   1.000
_cell.angle_alpha   90.00
_cell.angle_beta   90.00
_cell.angle_gamma   90.00
#
_symmetry.space_group_name_H-M   'P 1'
#
loop_
_entity.id
_entity.type
_entity.pdbx_description
1 polymer ?
#
loop_
_entity_poly.entity_id
_entity_poly.type
_entity_poly.pdbx_seq_one_letter_code
_entity_poly.pdbx_strand_id
1 'polypeptide(L)'
;IAIIEFTRGENAFFRPSNYIFSPFNDPEWGPLTITTDAQYLIDEIKNLTVFGGGDTPELYYHGVNEALQVCEPNSIVYTFTDAPAKDYYLQPKVLARAIELKSKVFSFYVSPISPSGKRRRRRNVGEILDGSVDDDLATATGGATIGLNPDRDSNATAAFAIRNLFPKQTLLGITGSGTINRTFAIDANISRMQIDLTSSRSVLPSTSNSLHLIGPDGVSITPVLTADGTYFQLYTIENPQAGLWQISSSQSFSRTIEITIPETSNASTLTICRTVLSQPIKRESNNSYGPLLTAPTVNQSDLVIVTSCQNLRSSIQSATVELVNKVGQIISVSHASNVTETGPIIFPVLIPNTDFRMLITIKLTDGSIVQRQSDALISPTSILISITNQPYTFKNNSMIPIAFTISNQAQETLTIHMCVLDTLQILGVNGTCRNYTVSNMSSIHDKLNIDINVWLEENHTRNVSNITSGSMTFAITSNNNDRKELKNYQKIPFYIQTREYNNSLLVISA
;
A
#
# COMPACT_ATOMS: atom_id res chain seq x y z
N ILE A 1 9.88 11.52 -17.62
CA ILE A 1 11.24 12.04 -17.95
C ILE A 1 11.91 12.74 -16.77
N ALA A 2 11.35 13.83 -16.20
CA ALA A 2 12.00 14.56 -15.09
C ALA A 2 12.41 13.69 -13.87
N ILE A 3 11.60 12.67 -13.53
CA ILE A 3 11.90 11.69 -12.48
C ILE A 3 13.17 10.89 -12.80
N ILE A 4 13.33 10.47 -14.05
CA ILE A 4 14.47 9.67 -14.52
C ILE A 4 15.73 10.55 -14.57
N GLU A 5 15.59 11.78 -15.07
CA GLU A 5 16.64 12.80 -15.05
C GLU A 5 17.14 13.10 -13.63
N PHE A 6 16.23 13.19 -12.66
CA PHE A 6 16.60 13.40 -11.26
C PHE A 6 17.37 12.22 -10.66
N THR A 7 16.96 10.99 -10.99
CA THR A 7 17.53 9.77 -10.42
C THR A 7 18.77 9.25 -11.15
N ARG A 8 19.04 9.71 -12.38
CA ARG A 8 20.25 9.33 -13.14
C ARG A 8 21.52 10.05 -12.69
N GLY A 9 21.38 11.17 -11.98
CA GLY A 9 22.50 12.02 -11.57
C GLY A 9 23.52 11.33 -10.66
N GLU A 10 24.69 11.94 -10.47
CA GLU A 10 25.82 11.40 -9.69
C GLU A 10 25.56 11.19 -8.19
N ASN A 11 24.39 11.59 -7.68
CA ASN A 11 24.00 11.33 -6.30
C ASN A 11 23.61 9.86 -6.12
N ALA A 12 24.60 9.01 -5.82
CA ALA A 12 24.46 7.57 -5.60
C ALA A 12 23.39 7.17 -4.57
N PHE A 13 22.99 8.08 -3.66
CA PHE A 13 21.92 7.82 -2.68
C PHE A 13 20.52 7.71 -3.33
N PHE A 14 20.33 8.24 -4.54
CA PHE A 14 19.01 8.40 -5.18
C PHE A 14 18.82 7.59 -6.46
N ARG A 15 19.81 6.79 -6.84
CA ARG A 15 19.76 5.96 -8.03
C ARG A 15 19.04 4.65 -7.71
N PRO A 16 17.92 4.32 -8.40
CA PRO A 16 17.29 3.02 -8.24
C PRO A 16 18.19 1.91 -8.78
N SER A 17 17.99 0.68 -8.30
CA SER A 17 18.68 -0.53 -8.80
C SER A 17 18.45 -0.72 -10.30
N ASN A 18 17.24 -0.42 -10.75
CA ASN A 18 16.77 -0.53 -12.12
C ASN A 18 15.55 0.37 -12.32
N TYR A 19 15.22 0.63 -13.58
CA TYR A 19 13.98 1.24 -14.00
C TYR A 19 13.12 0.20 -14.72
N ILE A 20 11.82 0.28 -14.48
CA ILE A 20 10.81 -0.57 -15.12
C ILE A 20 9.81 0.36 -15.81
N PHE A 21 9.52 0.07 -17.06
CA PHE A 21 8.54 0.81 -17.85
C PHE A 21 7.59 -0.15 -18.55
N SER A 22 6.30 -0.03 -18.21
CA SER A 22 5.23 -0.89 -18.70
C SER A 22 4.16 -0.03 -19.40
N PRO A 23 4.28 0.22 -20.70
CA PRO A 23 3.23 0.88 -21.47
C PRO A 23 1.99 -0.02 -21.56
N PHE A 24 0.81 0.57 -21.73
CA PHE A 24 -0.43 -0.15 -22.00
C PHE A 24 -1.30 0.69 -22.94
N ASN A 25 -1.97 0.04 -23.90
CA ASN A 25 -2.87 0.67 -24.85
C ASN A 25 -3.85 -0.38 -25.41
N ASP A 26 -5.15 -0.26 -25.11
CA ASP A 26 -6.16 -1.24 -25.53
C ASP A 26 -6.08 -1.58 -27.04
N PRO A 27 -5.98 -2.87 -27.45
CA PRO A 27 -6.12 -4.11 -26.66
C PRO A 27 -4.84 -4.73 -26.11
N GLU A 28 -3.70 -4.08 -26.27
CA GLU A 28 -2.39 -4.63 -25.92
C GLU A 28 -1.79 -3.94 -24.68
N TRP A 29 -0.81 -4.62 -24.08
CA TRP A 29 0.02 -4.04 -23.03
C TRP A 29 1.46 -4.49 -23.22
N GLY A 30 2.40 -3.68 -22.75
CA GLY A 30 3.81 -3.85 -23.03
C GLY A 30 4.20 -3.39 -24.44
N PRO A 31 5.40 -3.78 -24.91
CA PRO A 31 6.37 -4.62 -24.22
C PRO A 31 6.94 -3.95 -22.95
N LEU A 32 7.25 -4.77 -21.94
CA LEU A 32 7.87 -4.33 -20.70
C LEU A 32 9.36 -4.02 -20.94
N THR A 33 9.82 -2.86 -20.50
CA THR A 33 11.22 -2.47 -20.50
C THR A 33 11.80 -2.54 -19.08
N ILE A 34 12.93 -3.22 -18.92
CA ILE A 34 13.70 -3.25 -17.66
C ILE A 34 15.13 -2.85 -18.00
N THR A 35 15.64 -1.80 -17.36
CA THR A 35 16.97 -1.29 -17.68
C THR A 35 17.61 -0.60 -16.48
N THR A 36 18.94 -0.59 -16.41
CA THR A 36 19.70 0.25 -15.47
C THR A 36 20.24 1.52 -16.14
N ASP A 37 20.04 1.65 -17.46
CA ASP A 37 20.37 2.80 -18.29
C ASP A 37 19.19 3.77 -18.35
N ALA A 38 19.35 4.88 -17.64
CA ALA A 38 18.37 5.96 -17.60
C ALA A 38 18.17 6.63 -18.96
N GLN A 39 19.21 6.73 -19.80
CA GLN A 39 19.12 7.35 -21.12
C GLN A 39 18.31 6.46 -22.06
N TYR A 40 18.56 5.15 -22.04
CA TYR A 40 17.75 4.17 -22.77
C TYR A 40 16.26 4.30 -22.43
N LEU A 41 15.92 4.38 -21.14
CA LEU A 41 14.52 4.55 -20.74
C LEU A 41 13.93 5.89 -21.20
N ILE A 42 14.70 6.98 -21.14
CA ILE A 42 14.24 8.28 -21.65
C ILE A 42 13.91 8.19 -23.14
N ASP A 43 14.74 7.48 -23.91
CA ASP A 43 14.55 7.33 -25.34
C ASP A 43 13.34 6.43 -25.65
N GLU A 44 13.13 5.34 -24.91
CA GLU A 44 11.91 4.53 -24.98
C GLU A 44 10.64 5.35 -24.71
N ILE A 45 10.65 6.21 -23.70
CA ILE A 45 9.50 7.10 -23.40
C ILE A 45 9.27 8.11 -24.52
N LYS A 46 10.33 8.67 -25.13
CA LYS A 46 10.19 9.61 -26.25
C LYS A 46 9.69 8.94 -27.53
N ASN A 47 9.98 7.65 -27.70
CA ASN A 47 9.53 6.85 -28.83
C ASN A 47 8.08 6.38 -28.71
N LEU A 48 7.39 6.67 -27.59
CA LEU A 48 5.98 6.36 -27.43
C LEU A 48 5.15 7.06 -28.50
N THR A 49 4.62 6.27 -29.43
CA THR A 49 3.61 6.72 -30.37
C THR A 49 2.24 6.49 -29.77
N VAL A 50 1.58 7.57 -29.36
CA VAL A 50 0.18 7.51 -28.90
C VAL A 50 -0.70 7.40 -30.15
N PHE A 51 -1.11 6.18 -30.51
CA PHE A 51 -2.01 5.93 -31.64
C PHE A 51 -3.18 5.05 -31.19
N GLY A 52 -4.41 5.56 -31.31
CA GLY A 52 -5.66 4.79 -31.16
C GLY A 52 -5.86 4.09 -29.81
N GLY A 53 -6.96 4.38 -29.12
CA GLY A 53 -7.56 3.45 -28.16
C GLY A 53 -8.85 2.96 -28.79
N GLY A 54 -9.02 1.64 -28.96
CA GLY A 54 -10.21 1.08 -29.61
C GLY A 54 -11.51 1.52 -28.92
N ASP A 55 -11.56 1.32 -27.60
CA ASP A 55 -12.66 1.69 -26.71
C ASP A 55 -12.12 2.19 -25.35
N THR A 56 -12.86 3.08 -24.69
CA THR A 56 -12.73 3.28 -23.23
C THR A 56 -13.66 2.29 -22.51
N PRO A 57 -13.20 1.48 -21.53
CA PRO A 57 -12.06 1.69 -20.60
C PRO A 57 -10.75 0.87 -20.91
N GLU A 58 -9.63 1.23 -20.26
CA GLU A 58 -8.25 0.73 -20.49
C GLU A 58 -7.81 -0.45 -19.59
N LEU A 59 -6.70 -1.12 -19.95
CA LEU A 59 -6.08 -2.25 -19.23
C LEU A 59 -5.08 -1.81 -18.13
N TYR A 60 -5.52 -0.89 -17.27
CA TYR A 60 -4.69 -0.27 -16.23
C TYR A 60 -4.07 -1.30 -15.26
N TYR A 61 -4.88 -2.18 -14.66
CA TYR A 61 -4.38 -3.10 -13.64
C TYR A 61 -3.48 -4.20 -14.22
N HIS A 62 -3.69 -4.59 -15.47
CA HIS A 62 -2.76 -5.43 -16.21
C HIS A 62 -1.38 -4.79 -16.33
N GLY A 63 -1.30 -3.52 -16.78
CA GLY A 63 -0.04 -2.80 -16.88
C GLY A 63 0.70 -2.68 -15.54
N VAL A 64 -0.03 -2.39 -14.46
CA VAL A 64 0.57 -2.34 -13.11
C VAL A 64 1.01 -3.74 -12.63
N ASN A 65 0.21 -4.78 -12.91
CA ASN A 65 0.56 -6.16 -12.55
C ASN A 65 1.83 -6.65 -13.26
N GLU A 66 2.02 -6.32 -14.53
CA GLU A 66 3.24 -6.67 -15.28
C GLU A 66 4.48 -5.99 -14.67
N ALA A 67 4.38 -4.70 -14.34
CA ALA A 67 5.47 -3.99 -13.67
C ALA A 67 5.80 -4.62 -12.30
N LEU A 68 4.78 -4.88 -11.46
CA LEU A 68 4.97 -5.46 -10.12
C LEU A 68 5.47 -6.91 -10.12
N GLN A 69 5.37 -7.65 -11.23
CA GLN A 69 5.97 -8.99 -11.33
C GLN A 69 7.50 -8.93 -11.31
N VAL A 70 8.08 -7.87 -11.87
CA VAL A 70 9.54 -7.67 -11.98
C VAL A 70 10.08 -6.58 -11.05
N CYS A 71 9.22 -5.89 -10.30
CA CYS A 71 9.62 -4.90 -9.30
C CYS A 71 10.42 -5.56 -8.16
N GLU A 72 11.47 -4.86 -7.74
CA GLU A 72 12.20 -5.15 -6.52
C GLU A 72 11.43 -4.65 -5.28
N PRO A 73 11.67 -5.20 -4.08
CA PRO A 73 11.07 -4.70 -2.85
C PRO A 73 11.35 -3.21 -2.60
N ASN A 74 10.35 -2.51 -2.05
CA ASN A 74 10.29 -1.08 -1.76
C ASN A 74 10.30 -0.18 -3.02
N SER A 75 9.88 -0.72 -4.17
CA SER A 75 9.74 0.06 -5.41
C SER A 75 8.67 1.15 -5.28
N ILE A 76 8.89 2.29 -5.95
CA ILE A 76 7.88 3.35 -6.10
C ILE A 76 7.34 3.29 -7.52
N VAL A 77 6.02 3.10 -7.64
CA VAL A 77 5.34 2.94 -8.93
C VAL A 77 4.52 4.19 -9.21
N TYR A 78 4.81 4.87 -10.32
CA TYR A 78 4.01 5.99 -10.83
C TYR A 78 3.22 5.52 -12.04
N THR A 79 1.90 5.71 -12.01
CA THR A 79 1.03 5.35 -13.13
C THR A 79 0.40 6.62 -13.71
N PHE A 80 0.22 6.64 -15.03
CA PHE A 80 -0.38 7.76 -15.76
C PHE A 80 -1.43 7.21 -16.71
N THR A 81 -2.66 7.70 -16.63
CA THR A 81 -3.77 7.28 -17.50
C THR A 81 -4.73 8.45 -17.76
N ASP A 82 -5.45 8.46 -18.87
CA ASP A 82 -6.52 9.42 -19.16
C ASP A 82 -7.91 8.75 -19.19
N ALA A 83 -7.98 7.47 -18.86
CA ALA A 83 -9.18 6.65 -18.94
C ALA A 83 -9.37 5.71 -17.74
N PRO A 84 -10.63 5.34 -17.44
CA PRO A 84 -10.92 4.36 -16.41
C PRO A 84 -10.40 2.96 -16.76
N ALA A 85 -10.24 2.12 -15.73
CA ALA A 85 -9.82 0.72 -15.87
C ALA A 85 -11.02 -0.19 -16.18
N LYS A 86 -10.93 -1.10 -17.15
CA LYS A 86 -11.94 -2.16 -17.39
C LYS A 86 -11.62 -3.46 -16.65
N ASP A 87 -10.41 -3.57 -16.13
CA ASP A 87 -9.84 -4.77 -15.52
C ASP A 87 -9.74 -4.65 -13.98
N TYR A 88 -10.66 -3.91 -13.35
CA TYR A 88 -10.69 -3.71 -11.89
C TYR A 88 -10.74 -4.99 -11.06
N TYR A 89 -11.24 -6.08 -11.63
CA TYR A 89 -11.21 -7.40 -10.99
C TYR A 89 -9.78 -7.86 -10.64
N LEU A 90 -8.73 -7.28 -11.25
CA LEU A 90 -7.33 -7.50 -10.92
C LEU A 90 -6.81 -6.65 -9.75
N GLN A 91 -7.54 -5.63 -9.30
CA GLN A 91 -7.07 -4.75 -8.22
C GLN A 91 -6.61 -5.54 -6.98
N PRO A 92 -7.33 -6.58 -6.49
CA PRO A 92 -6.89 -7.30 -5.30
C PRO A 92 -5.57 -8.04 -5.51
N LYS A 93 -5.32 -8.52 -6.74
CA LYS A 93 -4.03 -9.13 -7.13
C LYS A 93 -2.89 -8.13 -7.03
N VAL A 94 -3.10 -6.97 -7.67
CA VAL A 94 -2.11 -5.90 -7.76
C VAL A 94 -1.80 -5.36 -6.36
N LEU A 95 -2.83 -5.16 -5.53
CA LEU A 95 -2.69 -4.73 -4.15
C LEU A 95 -1.91 -5.74 -3.31
N ALA A 96 -2.25 -7.03 -3.40
CA ALA A 96 -1.53 -8.09 -2.68
C ALA A 96 -0.03 -8.11 -3.03
N ARG A 97 0.29 -7.98 -4.33
CA ARG A 97 1.68 -7.95 -4.80
C ARG A 97 2.40 -6.67 -4.35
N ALA A 98 1.75 -5.52 -4.41
CA ALA A 98 2.33 -4.26 -3.97
C ALA A 98 2.65 -4.29 -2.45
N ILE A 99 1.75 -4.83 -1.62
CA ILE A 99 1.96 -4.96 -0.17
C ILE A 99 3.11 -5.93 0.13
N GLU A 100 3.19 -7.08 -0.56
CA GLU A 100 4.32 -8.01 -0.44
C GLU A 100 5.66 -7.33 -0.72
N LEU A 101 5.72 -6.60 -1.82
CA LEU A 101 6.91 -5.87 -2.21
C LEU A 101 7.11 -4.60 -1.38
N LYS A 102 6.22 -4.23 -0.46
CA LYS A 102 6.22 -2.92 0.23
C LYS A 102 6.32 -1.74 -0.75
N SER A 103 5.77 -1.92 -1.94
CA SER A 103 5.81 -0.94 -3.01
C SER A 103 4.67 0.04 -2.88
N LYS A 104 4.94 1.31 -3.18
CA LYS A 104 3.94 2.38 -3.13
C LYS A 104 3.46 2.70 -4.54
N VAL A 105 2.15 2.84 -4.72
CA VAL A 105 1.55 3.21 -6.00
C VAL A 105 1.03 4.64 -5.93
N PHE A 106 1.50 5.50 -6.83
CA PHE A 106 0.98 6.85 -7.03
C PHE A 106 0.29 6.91 -8.39
N SER A 107 -1.01 7.12 -8.37
CA SER A 107 -1.86 7.08 -9.56
C SER A 107 -2.18 8.49 -10.04
N PHE A 108 -1.73 8.82 -11.24
CA PHE A 108 -2.09 10.06 -11.89
C PHE A 108 -3.09 9.81 -13.00
N TYR A 109 -4.16 10.60 -13.00
CA TYR A 109 -5.16 10.50 -14.04
C TYR A 109 -5.48 11.86 -14.66
N VAL A 110 -5.61 11.92 -15.99
CA VAL A 110 -6.03 13.15 -16.67
C VAL A 110 -7.53 13.34 -16.43
N SER A 111 -7.87 14.36 -15.65
CA SER A 111 -9.27 14.72 -15.43
C SER A 111 -9.77 15.49 -16.66
N PRO A 112 -10.93 15.14 -17.24
CA PRO A 112 -11.51 15.90 -18.34
C PRO A 112 -12.11 17.21 -17.80
N ILE A 113 -11.28 18.15 -17.35
CA ILE A 113 -11.68 19.55 -17.23
C ILE A 113 -11.85 20.03 -18.67
N SER A 114 -13.08 19.97 -19.19
CA SER A 114 -13.39 20.56 -20.48
C SER A 114 -13.58 22.08 -20.27
N PRO A 115 -12.71 22.97 -20.79
CA PRO A 115 -12.90 24.41 -20.68
C PRO A 115 -14.05 24.91 -21.58
N SER A 116 -14.47 24.09 -22.54
CA SER A 116 -15.54 24.40 -23.48
C SER A 116 -16.81 23.64 -23.10
N GLY A 117 -17.86 24.36 -22.70
CA GLY A 117 -19.18 23.88 -22.28
C GLY A 117 -20.02 23.14 -23.33
N LYS A 118 -19.42 22.30 -24.17
CA LYS A 118 -20.16 21.33 -24.99
C LYS A 118 -20.36 20.06 -24.18
N ARG A 119 -21.58 19.91 -23.66
CA ARG A 119 -22.12 18.70 -23.04
C ARG A 119 -21.99 17.50 -24.00
N ARG A 120 -20.82 16.85 -24.05
CA ARG A 120 -20.80 15.42 -24.33
C ARG A 120 -21.40 14.76 -23.09
N ARG A 121 -22.44 13.94 -23.28
CA ARG A 121 -22.90 12.96 -22.27
C ARG A 121 -21.72 12.04 -21.94
N ARG A 122 -20.79 12.51 -21.11
CA ARG A 122 -19.73 11.69 -20.53
C ARG A 122 -20.24 11.28 -19.16
N ARG A 123 -20.22 9.97 -18.93
CA ARG A 123 -20.51 9.32 -17.65
C ARG A 123 -19.89 10.14 -16.52
N ASN A 124 -20.61 10.28 -15.42
CA ASN A 124 -20.14 11.01 -14.25
C ASN A 124 -18.70 10.56 -13.93
N VAL A 125 -17.86 11.53 -13.57
CA VAL A 125 -16.45 11.44 -13.15
C VAL A 125 -16.31 10.63 -11.82
N GLY A 126 -17.25 9.73 -11.56
CA GLY A 126 -17.34 8.84 -10.40
C GLY A 126 -16.63 7.51 -10.57
N GLU A 127 -16.28 7.11 -11.80
CA GLU A 127 -15.64 5.84 -12.17
C GLU A 127 -14.25 6.14 -12.72
N ILE A 128 -13.28 6.51 -11.87
CA ILE A 128 -11.97 7.00 -12.37
C ILE A 128 -10.97 5.85 -12.56
N LEU A 129 -11.11 4.75 -11.83
CA LEU A 129 -10.36 3.48 -11.99
C LEU A 129 -11.23 2.25 -11.59
N ASP A 130 -12.56 2.40 -11.67
CA ASP A 130 -13.63 1.47 -11.23
C ASP A 130 -13.61 1.01 -9.75
N GLY A 131 -13.32 1.95 -8.84
CA GLY A 131 -13.57 1.85 -7.40
C GLY A 131 -13.95 3.22 -6.83
N SER A 132 -14.61 3.25 -5.66
CA SER A 132 -14.79 4.51 -4.92
C SER A 132 -13.42 5.11 -4.60
N VAL A 133 -13.27 6.44 -4.50
CA VAL A 133 -12.00 7.10 -4.12
C VAL A 133 -11.39 6.51 -2.83
N ASP A 134 -12.24 5.95 -1.98
CA ASP A 134 -11.88 5.31 -0.72
C ASP A 134 -11.34 3.87 -0.86
N ASP A 135 -11.38 3.27 -2.05
CA ASP A 135 -11.07 1.86 -2.35
C ASP A 135 -9.91 1.73 -3.36
N ASP A 136 -9.12 2.79 -3.49
CA ASP A 136 -8.08 2.89 -4.51
C ASP A 136 -6.76 2.26 -4.04
N LEU A 137 -6.17 1.44 -4.92
CA LEU A 137 -4.88 0.79 -4.79
C LEU A 137 -3.78 1.72 -4.23
N ALA A 138 -3.77 2.98 -4.66
CA ALA A 138 -2.79 3.95 -4.21
C ALA A 138 -2.86 4.20 -2.69
N THR A 139 -4.06 4.41 -2.14
CA THR A 139 -4.24 4.70 -0.72
C THR A 139 -3.89 3.49 0.16
N ALA A 140 -4.24 2.28 -0.32
CA ALA A 140 -3.96 1.03 0.38
C ALA A 140 -2.46 0.66 0.38
N THR A 141 -1.67 1.22 -0.55
CA THR A 141 -0.20 1.04 -0.61
C THR A 141 0.57 2.22 0.00
N GLY A 142 -0.12 3.20 0.61
CA GLY A 142 0.51 4.39 1.20
C GLY A 142 0.97 5.44 0.17
N GLY A 143 0.44 5.37 -1.05
CA GLY A 143 0.56 6.42 -2.07
C GLY A 143 -0.71 7.28 -2.18
N ALA A 144 -0.94 7.87 -3.35
CA ALA A 144 -2.05 8.78 -3.59
C ALA A 144 -2.58 8.73 -5.03
N THR A 145 -3.88 8.97 -5.18
CA THR A 145 -4.53 9.17 -6.49
C THR A 145 -4.82 10.64 -6.72
N ILE A 146 -4.26 11.19 -7.79
CA ILE A 146 -4.17 12.62 -8.04
C ILE A 146 -4.67 12.91 -9.45
N GLY A 147 -5.62 13.84 -9.56
CA GLY A 147 -6.01 14.37 -10.87
C GLY A 147 -4.87 15.19 -11.49
N LEU A 148 -4.76 15.20 -12.81
CA LEU A 148 -3.79 16.02 -13.53
C LEU A 148 -4.46 16.87 -14.60
N ASN A 149 -3.96 18.09 -14.72
CA ASN A 149 -4.07 18.89 -15.93
C ASN A 149 -2.72 18.82 -16.68
N PRO A 150 -2.61 18.04 -17.77
CA PRO A 150 -1.34 17.81 -18.46
C PRO A 150 -0.70 19.09 -19.01
N ASP A 151 -1.51 20.12 -19.31
CA ASP A 151 -1.02 21.38 -19.88
C ASP A 151 -0.36 22.29 -18.82
N ARG A 152 -0.72 22.13 -17.54
CA ARG A 152 -0.28 23.02 -16.45
C ARG A 152 0.59 22.32 -15.40
N ASP A 153 0.32 21.05 -15.12
CA ASP A 153 0.81 20.43 -13.90
C ASP A 153 2.16 19.74 -14.05
N SER A 154 2.72 19.62 -15.27
CA SER A 154 3.93 18.81 -15.54
C SER A 154 5.10 19.04 -14.57
N ASN A 155 5.47 20.30 -14.32
CA ASN A 155 6.54 20.66 -13.38
C ASN A 155 6.16 20.33 -11.93
N ALA A 156 4.92 20.62 -11.53
CA ALA A 156 4.43 20.34 -10.18
C ALA A 156 4.34 18.82 -9.93
N THR A 157 3.95 18.04 -10.94
CA THR A 157 3.87 16.58 -10.90
C THR A 157 5.27 15.98 -10.76
N ALA A 158 6.26 16.53 -11.48
CA ALA A 158 7.65 16.14 -11.30
C ALA A 158 8.13 16.43 -9.87
N ALA A 159 7.82 17.60 -9.30
CA ALA A 159 8.17 17.94 -7.92
C ALA A 159 7.50 16.99 -6.90
N PHE A 160 6.21 16.66 -7.08
CA PHE A 160 5.52 15.69 -6.25
C PHE A 160 6.16 14.30 -6.34
N ALA A 161 6.42 13.82 -7.54
CA ALA A 161 7.03 12.51 -7.74
C ALA A 161 8.42 12.47 -7.10
N ILE A 162 9.29 13.44 -7.38
CA ILE A 162 10.64 13.51 -6.80
C ILE A 162 10.58 13.56 -5.27
N ARG A 163 9.68 14.35 -4.67
CA ARG A 163 9.46 14.40 -3.22
C ARG A 163 9.16 13.01 -2.63
N ASN A 164 8.44 12.16 -3.36
CA ASN A 164 7.98 10.85 -2.92
C ASN A 164 8.93 9.68 -3.28
N LEU A 165 10.09 9.96 -3.88
CA LEU A 165 11.13 8.96 -4.11
C LEU A 165 11.88 8.57 -2.83
N PHE A 166 11.84 9.41 -1.79
CA PHE A 166 12.61 9.22 -0.57
C PHE A 166 11.80 8.48 0.50
N PRO A 167 12.45 7.66 1.34
CA PRO A 167 11.85 7.22 2.59
C PRO A 167 11.42 8.44 3.41
N LYS A 168 10.21 8.37 3.92
CA LYS A 168 9.59 9.44 4.71
C LYS A 168 8.81 8.81 5.85
N GLN A 169 8.78 9.50 6.98
CA GLN A 169 7.95 9.13 8.10
C GLN A 169 6.69 9.99 8.08
N THR A 170 5.52 9.36 8.17
CA THR A 170 4.25 10.09 8.23
C THR A 170 3.95 10.47 9.68
N LEU A 171 3.65 11.75 9.93
CA LEU A 171 3.24 12.25 11.24
C LEU A 171 1.72 12.26 11.38
N LEU A 172 1.04 12.59 10.28
CA LEU A 172 -0.40 12.74 10.21
C LEU A 172 -0.86 12.54 8.77
N GLY A 173 -1.90 11.72 8.57
CA GLY A 173 -2.52 11.53 7.26
C GLY A 173 -4.03 11.49 7.40
N ILE A 174 -4.72 12.46 6.78
CA ILE A 174 -6.15 12.67 6.93
C ILE A 174 -6.78 12.82 5.55
N THR A 175 -7.84 12.07 5.29
CA THR A 175 -8.66 12.18 4.09
C THR A 175 -10.11 12.44 4.46
N GLY A 176 -10.67 13.55 3.98
CA GLY A 176 -12.06 13.90 4.22
C GLY A 176 -12.49 15.23 3.63
N SER A 177 -13.77 15.53 3.76
CA SER A 177 -14.40 16.80 3.40
C SER A 177 -14.82 17.59 4.63
N GLY A 178 -15.08 18.88 4.47
CA GLY A 178 -15.48 19.77 5.54
C GLY A 178 -14.30 20.31 6.35
N THR A 179 -14.59 20.63 7.62
CA THR A 179 -13.63 21.17 8.58
C THR A 179 -12.79 20.03 9.18
N ILE A 180 -11.49 20.12 8.94
CA ILE A 180 -10.46 19.30 9.57
C ILE A 180 -9.80 20.18 10.63
N ASN A 181 -9.71 19.67 11.86
CA ASN A 181 -8.92 20.28 12.94
C ASN A 181 -8.25 19.15 13.72
N ARG A 182 -6.92 19.07 13.67
CA ARG A 182 -6.14 17.98 14.27
C ARG A 182 -4.86 18.52 14.89
N THR A 183 -4.33 17.76 15.83
CA THR A 183 -3.04 18.01 16.45
C THR A 183 -2.06 16.91 16.10
N PHE A 184 -0.78 17.24 16.04
CA PHE A 184 0.29 16.27 15.81
C PHE A 184 1.58 16.74 16.49
N ALA A 185 2.41 15.81 16.94
CA ALA A 185 3.69 16.12 17.56
C ALA A 185 4.84 16.12 16.55
N ILE A 186 5.74 17.09 16.70
CA ILE A 186 7.05 17.16 16.03
C ILE A 186 8.12 16.94 17.10
N ASP A 187 8.96 15.90 16.94
CA ASP A 187 10.14 15.70 17.77
C ASP A 187 11.32 16.57 17.30
N ALA A 188 12.33 16.78 18.16
CA ALA A 188 13.49 17.57 17.76
C ALA A 188 14.36 16.82 16.74
N ASN A 189 15.33 17.55 16.18
CA ASN A 189 16.20 17.11 15.09
C ASN A 189 15.48 16.88 13.74
N ILE A 190 14.19 17.23 13.65
CA ILE A 190 13.50 17.36 12.37
C ILE A 190 13.96 18.67 11.72
N SER A 191 14.74 18.54 10.64
CA SER A 191 15.22 19.70 9.86
C SER A 191 14.19 20.20 8.86
N ARG A 192 13.25 19.35 8.44
CA ARG A 192 12.24 19.67 7.43
C ARG A 192 10.95 18.92 7.69
N MET A 193 9.83 19.65 7.60
CA MET A 193 8.50 19.09 7.52
C MET A 193 7.91 19.37 6.13
N GLN A 194 7.26 18.37 5.55
CA GLN A 194 6.58 18.45 4.27
C GLN A 194 5.08 18.23 4.47
N ILE A 195 4.27 19.02 3.77
CA ILE A 195 2.82 18.90 3.78
C ILE A 195 2.36 18.75 2.34
N ASP A 196 1.67 17.65 2.06
CA ASP A 196 1.08 17.35 0.77
C ASP A 196 -0.44 17.48 0.92
N LEU A 197 -1.02 18.46 0.23
CA LEU A 197 -2.45 18.59 0.07
C LEU A 197 -2.81 18.02 -1.30
N THR A 198 -3.61 16.96 -1.36
CA THR A 198 -4.00 16.31 -2.62
C THR A 198 -5.50 16.14 -2.70
N SER A 199 -6.05 16.17 -3.91
CA SER A 199 -7.42 15.78 -4.20
C SER A 199 -7.43 14.88 -5.42
N SER A 200 -8.28 13.85 -5.39
CA SER A 200 -8.53 13.08 -6.59
C SER A 200 -9.39 13.92 -7.53
N ARG A 201 -10.58 14.37 -7.12
CA ARG A 201 -11.64 14.86 -8.04
C ARG A 201 -11.81 16.37 -8.13
N SER A 202 -11.33 17.12 -7.15
CA SER A 202 -11.64 18.54 -7.02
C SER A 202 -10.40 19.39 -7.23
N VAL A 203 -10.54 20.43 -8.06
CA VAL A 203 -9.49 21.42 -8.26
C VAL A 203 -9.22 22.13 -6.94
N LEU A 204 -7.94 22.24 -6.56
CA LEU A 204 -7.54 23.01 -5.40
C LEU A 204 -7.52 24.51 -5.77
N PRO A 205 -8.17 25.39 -4.98
CA PRO A 205 -8.13 26.81 -5.26
C PRO A 205 -6.71 27.35 -5.12
N SER A 206 -6.22 28.05 -6.16
CA SER A 206 -4.86 28.60 -6.21
C SER A 206 -4.58 29.72 -5.19
N THR A 207 -5.61 30.25 -4.52
CA THR A 207 -5.52 31.43 -3.64
C THR A 207 -6.16 31.26 -2.27
N SER A 208 -6.63 30.08 -1.88
CA SER A 208 -7.22 29.93 -0.54
C SER A 208 -6.15 29.54 0.46
N ASN A 209 -5.91 30.45 1.41
CA ASN A 209 -5.25 30.28 2.71
C ASN A 209 -5.99 29.22 3.56
N SER A 210 -6.15 28.02 2.99
CA SER A 210 -7.06 26.97 3.47
C SER A 210 -6.39 26.03 4.45
N LEU A 211 -5.09 26.19 4.65
CA LEU A 211 -4.30 25.49 5.63
C LEU A 211 -3.86 26.51 6.68
N HIS A 212 -4.36 26.35 7.90
CA HIS A 212 -3.91 27.13 9.04
C HIS A 212 -3.10 26.23 9.95
N LEU A 213 -1.84 26.59 10.17
CA LEU A 213 -0.95 25.91 11.09
C LEU A 213 -0.69 26.80 12.30
N ILE A 214 -0.69 26.19 13.47
CA ILE A 214 -0.32 26.82 14.74
C ILE A 214 0.83 26.01 15.32
N GLY A 215 1.94 26.69 15.59
CA GLY A 215 3.12 26.10 16.21
C GLY A 215 2.93 25.82 17.71
N PRO A 216 3.90 25.18 18.36
CA PRO A 216 3.80 24.81 19.77
C PRO A 216 3.77 26.00 20.73
N ASP A 217 4.24 27.17 20.27
CA ASP A 217 4.19 28.46 20.96
C ASP A 217 2.84 29.18 20.80
N GLY A 218 1.90 28.61 20.03
CA GLY A 218 0.61 29.22 19.73
C GLY A 218 0.63 30.23 18.57
N VAL A 219 1.76 30.39 17.89
CA VAL A 219 1.90 31.34 16.77
C VAL A 219 1.44 30.70 15.46
N SER A 220 0.74 31.48 14.63
CA SER A 220 0.34 31.00 13.30
C SER A 220 1.54 30.96 12.35
N ILE A 221 1.69 29.82 11.65
CA ILE A 221 2.82 29.57 10.75
C ILE A 221 2.31 29.46 9.33
N THR A 222 2.95 30.21 8.43
CA THR A 222 2.67 30.14 6.99
C THR A 222 3.74 29.27 6.33
N PRO A 223 3.39 28.08 5.82
CA PRO A 223 4.35 27.21 5.19
C PRO A 223 4.71 27.71 3.77
N VAL A 224 5.90 27.37 3.27
CA VAL A 224 6.35 27.77 1.93
C VAL A 224 5.73 26.85 0.89
N LEU A 225 4.98 27.41 -0.08
CA LEU A 225 4.47 26.66 -1.23
C LEU A 225 5.62 26.36 -2.20
N THR A 226 5.92 25.09 -2.38
CA THR A 226 7.03 24.57 -3.20
C THR A 226 6.58 24.06 -4.57
N ALA A 227 5.32 23.63 -4.71
CA ALA A 227 4.70 23.31 -5.99
C ALA A 227 3.19 23.50 -5.92
N ASP A 228 2.61 24.05 -6.99
CA ASP A 228 1.17 24.30 -7.14
C ASP A 228 0.66 23.59 -8.40
N GLY A 229 0.02 22.45 -8.21
CA GLY A 229 -0.70 21.72 -9.25
C GLY A 229 -2.20 21.97 -9.16
N THR A 230 -2.93 21.61 -10.21
CA THR A 230 -4.38 21.80 -10.28
C THR A 230 -5.13 21.00 -9.20
N TYR A 231 -4.60 19.85 -8.80
CA TYR A 231 -5.24 18.94 -7.81
C TYR A 231 -4.38 18.69 -6.58
N PHE A 232 -3.21 19.31 -6.48
CA PHE A 232 -2.30 19.12 -5.36
C PHE A 232 -1.47 20.36 -5.09
N GLN A 233 -1.13 20.59 -3.83
CA GLN A 233 -0.27 21.68 -3.37
C GLN A 233 0.75 21.13 -2.39
N LEU A 234 2.01 21.48 -2.59
CA LEU A 234 3.13 20.97 -1.81
C LEU A 234 3.74 22.09 -1.00
N TYR A 235 3.72 21.94 0.31
CA TYR A 235 4.29 22.91 1.22
C TYR A 235 5.50 22.35 1.96
N THR A 236 6.38 23.24 2.42
CA THR A 236 7.55 22.91 3.23
C THR A 236 7.73 23.91 4.36
N ILE A 237 8.13 23.40 5.53
CA ILE A 237 8.60 24.18 6.66
C ILE A 237 10.00 23.65 7.01
N GLU A 238 10.99 24.53 6.96
CA GLU A 238 12.35 24.23 7.38
C GLU A 238 12.51 24.53 8.88
N ASN A 239 13.28 23.68 9.56
CA ASN A 239 13.57 23.72 11.00
C ASN A 239 12.31 23.94 11.87
N PRO A 240 11.26 23.11 11.74
CA PRO A 240 10.07 23.25 12.56
C PRO A 240 10.39 23.11 14.06
N GLN A 241 9.77 23.94 14.89
CA GLN A 241 9.88 23.84 16.33
C GLN A 241 9.33 22.49 16.83
N ALA A 242 10.09 21.83 17.71
CA ALA A 242 9.63 20.62 18.39
C ALA A 242 8.49 20.94 19.36
N GLY A 243 7.47 20.09 19.40
CA GLY A 243 6.31 20.25 20.26
C GLY A 243 5.00 19.85 19.58
N LEU A 244 3.88 20.25 20.18
CA LEU A 244 2.55 19.94 19.68
C LEU A 244 2.07 21.02 18.71
N TRP A 245 1.75 20.63 17.49
CA TRP A 245 1.25 21.50 16.44
C TRP A 245 -0.24 21.30 16.24
N GLN A 246 -0.91 22.33 15.73
CA GLN A 246 -2.29 22.24 15.29
C GLN A 246 -2.40 22.57 13.81
N ILE A 247 -3.23 21.80 13.11
CA ILE A 247 -3.59 22.03 11.72
C ILE A 247 -5.09 22.15 11.61
N SER A 248 -5.56 23.21 10.96
CA SER A 248 -6.96 23.36 10.60
C SER A 248 -7.13 23.72 9.14
N SER A 249 -8.17 23.17 8.53
CA SER A 249 -8.48 23.40 7.13
C SER A 249 -9.97 23.19 6.91
N SER A 250 -10.63 24.08 6.17
CA SER A 250 -12.05 23.93 5.83
C SER A 250 -12.25 24.01 4.32
N GLN A 251 -12.72 22.92 3.72
CA GLN A 251 -13.07 22.85 2.30
C GLN A 251 -14.34 22.03 2.12
N SER A 252 -15.16 22.38 1.13
CA SER A 252 -16.41 21.65 0.82
C SER A 252 -16.17 20.31 0.12
N PHE A 253 -15.00 20.10 -0.45
CA PHE A 253 -14.64 18.89 -1.19
C PHE A 253 -13.71 17.96 -0.38
N SER A 254 -13.68 16.68 -0.78
CA SER A 254 -12.79 15.69 -0.19
C SER A 254 -11.34 15.91 -0.65
N ARG A 255 -10.43 15.89 0.31
CA ARG A 255 -8.98 16.07 0.11
C ARG A 255 -8.20 15.23 1.11
N THR A 256 -6.97 14.92 0.76
CA THR A 256 -6.00 14.28 1.64
C THR A 256 -4.95 15.30 2.06
N ILE A 257 -4.67 15.37 3.35
CA ILE A 257 -3.56 16.11 3.93
C ILE A 257 -2.60 15.06 4.50
N GLU A 258 -1.39 15.01 3.95
CA GLU A 258 -0.31 14.18 4.48
C GLU A 258 0.81 15.08 5.02
N ILE A 259 1.15 14.92 6.28
CA ILE A 259 2.30 15.59 6.93
C ILE A 259 3.38 14.55 7.11
N THR A 260 4.54 14.80 6.51
CA THR A 260 5.66 13.87 6.50
C THR A 260 6.98 14.56 6.82
N ILE A 261 7.93 13.76 7.28
CA ILE A 261 9.31 14.17 7.48
C ILE A 261 10.21 13.28 6.60
N PRO A 262 11.02 13.86 5.71
CA PRO A 262 11.92 13.09 4.86
C PRO A 262 13.06 12.50 5.69
N GLU A 263 13.38 11.22 5.45
CA GLU A 263 14.57 10.59 6.00
C GLU A 263 15.79 11.09 5.19
N THR A 264 16.32 12.24 5.58
CA THR A 264 17.49 12.87 4.92
C THR A 264 18.82 12.24 5.35
N SER A 265 19.92 12.62 4.71
CA SER A 265 21.28 12.11 4.98
C SER A 265 21.78 12.29 6.44
N ASN A 266 21.11 13.11 7.26
CA ASN A 266 21.34 13.19 8.71
C ASN A 266 20.55 12.12 9.50
N ALA A 267 20.29 10.96 8.87
CA ALA A 267 19.50 9.86 9.44
C ALA A 267 20.03 9.39 10.81
N SER A 268 21.30 9.62 11.14
CA SER A 268 21.89 9.24 12.42
C SER A 268 21.33 9.99 13.63
N THR A 269 20.71 11.15 13.44
CA THR A 269 20.09 11.93 14.55
C THR A 269 18.57 12.01 14.47
N LEU A 270 17.99 11.59 13.35
CA LEU A 270 16.55 11.58 13.14
C LEU A 270 15.94 10.36 13.83
N THR A 271 14.91 10.58 14.65
CA THR A 271 14.13 9.48 15.20
C THR A 271 13.32 8.80 14.11
N ILE A 272 13.58 7.52 13.87
CA ILE A 272 12.89 6.71 12.86
C ILE A 272 12.14 5.62 13.58
N CYS A 273 10.82 5.55 13.41
CA CYS A 273 10.03 4.44 13.93
C CYS A 273 9.38 3.66 12.77
N ARG A 274 9.35 2.34 12.91
CA ARG A 274 8.66 1.44 11.98
C ARG A 274 7.63 0.67 12.76
N THR A 275 6.37 0.84 12.38
CA THR A 275 5.21 0.21 13.01
C THR A 275 4.55 -0.72 12.02
N VAL A 276 4.38 -1.98 12.40
CA VAL A 276 3.89 -3.03 11.52
C VAL A 276 2.86 -3.88 12.25
N LEU A 277 1.71 -4.10 11.62
CA LEU A 277 0.74 -5.10 12.07
C LEU A 277 1.32 -6.49 11.81
N SER A 278 1.41 -7.30 12.86
CA SER A 278 2.20 -8.53 12.87
C SER A 278 1.39 -9.71 13.41
N GLN A 279 1.76 -10.91 12.96
CA GLN A 279 1.19 -12.18 13.40
C GLN A 279 2.26 -13.06 14.07
N PRO A 280 1.88 -13.98 14.98
CA PRO A 280 2.81 -14.89 15.61
C PRO A 280 3.44 -15.87 14.60
N ILE A 281 4.74 -16.11 14.71
CA ILE A 281 5.45 -17.12 13.93
C ILE A 281 5.32 -18.44 14.70
N LYS A 282 4.57 -19.40 14.15
CA LYS A 282 4.28 -20.70 14.81
C LYS A 282 5.48 -21.67 14.85
N ARG A 283 6.70 -21.22 14.55
CA ARG A 283 7.92 -22.03 14.56
C ARG A 283 8.76 -21.64 15.78
N GLU A 284 8.76 -22.50 16.79
CA GLU A 284 9.59 -22.51 18.01
C GLU A 284 9.09 -21.75 19.26
N SER A 285 9.61 -22.17 20.41
CA SER A 285 9.25 -21.81 21.79
C SER A 285 9.43 -20.34 22.19
N ASN A 286 9.67 -19.45 21.22
CA ASN A 286 9.84 -18.01 21.43
C ASN A 286 8.69 -17.26 20.75
N ASN A 287 8.07 -16.30 21.47
CA ASN A 287 7.07 -15.38 20.92
C ASN A 287 7.69 -14.44 19.87
N SER A 288 7.96 -14.98 18.68
CA SER A 288 8.45 -14.23 17.54
C SER A 288 7.27 -13.78 16.68
N TYR A 289 7.35 -12.57 16.14
CA TYR A 289 6.30 -11.98 15.31
C TYR A 289 6.85 -11.65 13.92
N GLY A 290 6.04 -11.91 12.90
CA GLY A 290 6.32 -11.56 11.51
C GLY A 290 5.29 -10.58 10.96
N PRO A 291 5.62 -9.78 9.94
CA PRO A 291 4.68 -8.86 9.33
C PRO A 291 3.45 -9.61 8.79
N LEU A 292 2.26 -9.04 8.98
CA LEU A 292 1.05 -9.51 8.33
C LEU A 292 1.08 -9.07 6.85
N LEU A 293 1.00 -10.03 5.94
CA LEU A 293 1.04 -9.80 4.48
C LEU A 293 -0.34 -9.95 3.83
N THR A 294 -1.40 -9.87 4.63
CA THR A 294 -2.80 -9.99 4.23
C THR A 294 -3.61 -8.87 4.84
N ALA A 295 -4.83 -8.69 4.34
CA ALA A 295 -5.78 -7.91 5.12
C ALA A 295 -6.11 -8.60 6.44
N PRO A 296 -6.10 -7.85 7.55
CA PRO A 296 -6.45 -8.39 8.85
C PRO A 296 -7.93 -8.74 8.89
N THR A 297 -8.25 -9.84 9.56
CA THR A 297 -9.65 -10.21 9.75
C THR A 297 -10.25 -9.45 10.92
N VAL A 298 -11.49 -8.97 10.77
CA VAL A 298 -12.23 -8.31 11.87
C VAL A 298 -12.27 -9.21 13.10
N ASN A 299 -12.06 -8.63 14.28
CA ASN A 299 -12.01 -9.32 15.58
C ASN A 299 -10.94 -10.42 15.71
N GLN A 300 -9.97 -10.49 14.81
CA GLN A 300 -8.83 -11.38 14.94
C GLN A 300 -7.97 -10.94 16.15
N SER A 301 -7.78 -11.86 17.10
CA SER A 301 -7.19 -11.55 18.43
C SER A 301 -5.74 -11.99 18.60
N ASP A 302 -5.18 -12.75 17.66
CA ASP A 302 -3.80 -13.22 17.71
C ASP A 302 -2.81 -12.21 17.08
N LEU A 303 -3.31 -11.12 16.49
CA LEU A 303 -2.48 -10.06 15.93
C LEU A 303 -1.95 -9.11 17.01
N VAL A 304 -0.77 -8.55 16.73
CA VAL A 304 -0.15 -7.50 17.54
C VAL A 304 0.39 -6.41 16.63
N ILE A 305 0.53 -5.20 17.16
CA ILE A 305 1.27 -4.13 16.50
C ILE A 305 2.67 -4.10 17.08
N VAL A 306 3.69 -4.14 16.21
CA VAL A 306 5.10 -4.14 16.59
C VAL A 306 5.71 -2.84 16.10
N THR A 307 6.26 -2.05 17.03
CA THR A 307 6.96 -0.80 16.72
C THR A 307 8.42 -0.90 17.13
N SER A 308 9.33 -0.57 16.20
CA SER A 308 10.76 -0.42 16.47
C SER A 308 11.19 1.01 16.18
N CYS A 309 11.86 1.67 17.13
CA CYS A 309 12.36 3.02 16.95
C CYS A 309 13.88 3.07 17.07
N GLN A 310 14.52 3.94 16.30
CA GLN A 310 15.96 4.21 16.33
C GLN A 310 16.19 5.68 16.68
N ASN A 311 17.36 5.97 17.26
CA ASN A 311 17.82 7.32 17.61
C ASN A 311 16.88 8.08 18.56
N LEU A 312 16.20 7.38 19.48
CA LEU A 312 15.45 8.03 20.56
C LEU A 312 16.41 8.81 21.47
N ARG A 313 16.01 10.00 21.90
CA ARG A 313 16.85 10.91 22.69
C ARG A 313 16.92 10.57 24.18
N SER A 314 15.93 9.86 24.70
CA SER A 314 15.94 9.33 26.07
C SER A 314 15.12 8.04 26.14
N SER A 315 15.15 7.36 27.29
CA SER A 315 14.36 6.15 27.50
C SER A 315 12.85 6.41 27.36
N ILE A 316 12.13 5.38 26.95
CA ILE A 316 10.67 5.46 26.78
C ILE A 316 10.00 5.46 28.16
N GLN A 317 9.19 6.48 28.44
CA GLN A 317 8.34 6.55 29.63
C GLN A 317 7.04 5.77 29.42
N SER A 318 6.38 5.97 28.28
CA SER A 318 5.16 5.26 27.90
C SER A 318 5.00 5.26 26.37
N ALA A 319 4.28 4.27 25.86
CA ALA A 319 3.93 4.19 24.45
C ALA A 319 2.50 3.72 24.28
N THR A 320 1.78 4.34 23.35
CA THR A 320 0.40 4.02 22.99
C THR A 320 0.25 3.94 21.48
N VAL A 321 -0.61 3.03 21.02
CA VAL A 321 -1.05 2.98 19.63
C VAL A 321 -2.55 3.24 19.58
N GLU A 322 -2.93 4.20 18.75
CA GLU A 322 -4.30 4.53 18.43
C GLU A 322 -4.61 4.03 17.02
N LEU A 323 -5.72 3.31 16.87
CA LEU A 323 -6.28 3.07 15.55
C LEU A 323 -7.13 4.27 15.18
N VAL A 324 -6.77 4.96 14.10
CA VAL A 324 -7.48 6.17 13.65
C VAL A 324 -8.15 5.93 12.31
N ASN A 325 -9.37 6.41 12.13
CA ASN A 325 -10.07 6.31 10.84
C ASN A 325 -9.46 7.27 9.81
N LYS A 326 -9.97 7.23 8.57
CA LYS A 326 -9.49 8.10 7.47
C LYS A 326 -9.53 9.61 7.78
N VAL A 327 -10.45 10.08 8.62
CA VAL A 327 -10.51 11.49 9.03
C VAL A 327 -9.67 11.80 10.27
N GLY A 328 -8.89 10.84 10.79
CA GLY A 328 -8.04 10.99 11.97
C GLY A 328 -8.82 11.02 13.29
N GLN A 329 -10.00 10.40 13.36
CA GLN A 329 -10.69 10.17 14.64
C GLN A 329 -10.24 8.84 15.23
N ILE A 330 -10.04 8.80 16.54
CA ILE A 330 -9.64 7.61 17.29
C ILE A 330 -10.81 6.61 17.31
N ILE A 331 -10.54 5.39 16.85
CA ILE A 331 -11.44 4.23 16.89
C ILE A 331 -11.18 3.43 18.17
N SER A 332 -9.91 3.14 18.46
CA SER A 332 -9.49 2.39 19.63
C SER A 332 -8.08 2.80 20.06
N VAL A 333 -7.76 2.52 21.33
CA VAL A 333 -6.45 2.82 21.92
C VAL A 333 -5.93 1.57 22.60
N SER A 334 -4.65 1.29 22.38
CA SER A 334 -3.91 0.20 23.00
C SER A 334 -2.63 0.71 23.64
N HIS A 335 -2.25 0.07 24.75
CA HIS A 335 -1.04 0.40 25.50
C HIS A 335 0.00 -0.69 25.28
N ALA A 336 1.28 -0.31 25.29
CA ALA A 336 2.37 -1.27 25.16
C ALA A 336 2.28 -2.34 26.26
N SER A 337 2.34 -3.62 25.87
CA SER A 337 2.38 -4.73 26.84
C SER A 337 3.66 -4.69 27.66
N ASN A 338 4.78 -4.33 27.03
CA ASN A 338 6.07 -4.10 27.65
C ASN A 338 6.78 -2.95 26.93
N VAL A 339 7.44 -2.09 27.69
CA VAL A 339 8.35 -1.06 27.17
C VAL A 339 9.76 -1.52 27.48
N THR A 340 10.56 -1.76 26.44
CA THR A 340 11.97 -2.12 26.58
C THR A 340 12.84 -1.05 25.93
N GLU A 341 14.05 -0.84 26.43
CA GLU A 341 14.97 0.16 25.88
C GLU A 341 15.63 -0.27 24.57
N THR A 342 15.73 -1.59 24.33
CA THR A 342 16.50 -2.16 23.21
C THR A 342 15.70 -3.11 22.32
N GLY A 343 14.44 -3.40 22.65
CA GLY A 343 13.58 -4.32 21.92
C GLY A 343 12.37 -3.63 21.29
N PRO A 344 11.63 -4.35 20.41
CA PRO A 344 10.41 -3.81 19.84
C PRO A 344 9.34 -3.60 20.91
N ILE A 345 8.54 -2.56 20.73
CA ILE A 345 7.36 -2.28 21.55
C ILE A 345 6.18 -3.03 20.94
N ILE A 346 5.51 -3.84 21.77
CA ILE A 346 4.40 -4.70 21.33
C ILE A 346 3.11 -4.17 21.91
N PHE A 347 2.09 -4.02 21.06
CA PHE A 347 0.75 -3.59 21.44
C PHE A 347 -0.25 -4.69 21.07
N PRO A 348 -1.11 -5.13 21.99
CA PRO A 348 -2.24 -5.98 21.64
C PRO A 348 -3.20 -5.17 20.77
N VAL A 349 -3.83 -5.80 19.79
CA VAL A 349 -4.77 -5.10 18.90
C VAL A 349 -6.01 -5.94 18.68
N LEU A 350 -7.16 -5.28 18.69
CA LEU A 350 -8.41 -5.82 18.17
C LEU A 350 -8.72 -5.11 16.86
N ILE A 351 -8.84 -5.88 15.79
CA ILE A 351 -9.07 -5.34 14.45
C ILE A 351 -10.50 -4.80 14.34
N PRO A 352 -10.69 -3.51 14.04
CA PRO A 352 -12.02 -2.92 13.89
C PRO A 352 -12.68 -3.39 12.58
N ASN A 353 -13.95 -3.07 12.41
CA ASN A 353 -14.71 -3.31 11.18
C ASN A 353 -14.69 -2.10 10.21
N THR A 354 -13.77 -1.16 10.40
CA THR A 354 -13.63 0.04 9.58
C THR A 354 -12.17 0.26 9.19
N ASP A 355 -11.95 0.96 8.09
CA ASP A 355 -10.60 1.31 7.64
C ASP A 355 -9.87 2.12 8.70
N PHE A 356 -8.60 1.79 8.93
CA PHE A 356 -7.81 2.44 9.96
C PHE A 356 -6.35 2.64 9.55
N ARG A 357 -5.71 3.60 10.21
CA ARG A 357 -4.27 3.78 10.26
C ARG A 357 -3.80 3.58 11.69
N MET A 358 -2.53 3.20 11.86
CA MET A 358 -1.92 3.04 13.18
C MET A 358 -1.18 4.33 13.53
N LEU A 359 -1.57 5.01 14.60
CA LEU A 359 -0.90 6.19 15.14
C LEU A 359 -0.17 5.81 16.42
N ILE A 360 1.17 5.76 16.36
CA ILE A 360 2.01 5.52 17.53
C ILE A 360 2.37 6.87 18.18
N THR A 361 2.19 6.94 19.50
CA THR A 361 2.67 8.04 20.33
C THR A 361 3.58 7.47 21.42
N ILE A 362 4.81 7.97 21.48
CA ILE A 362 5.82 7.58 22.46
C ILE A 362 6.17 8.81 23.27
N LYS A 363 5.97 8.72 24.58
CA LYS A 363 6.43 9.73 25.54
C LYS A 363 7.77 9.31 26.10
N LEU A 364 8.75 10.19 26.03
CA LEU A 364 10.10 9.97 26.51
C LEU A 364 10.27 10.52 27.94
N THR A 365 11.26 10.01 28.67
CA THR A 365 11.55 10.42 30.06
C THR A 365 11.97 11.89 30.19
N ASP A 366 12.48 12.50 29.13
CA ASP A 366 12.76 13.94 29.06
C ASP A 366 11.51 14.82 28.83
N GLY A 367 10.33 14.19 28.73
CA GLY A 367 9.04 14.84 28.49
C GLY A 367 8.73 15.07 27.01
N SER A 368 9.65 14.77 26.09
CA SER A 368 9.40 14.89 24.67
C SER A 368 8.46 13.80 24.14
N ILE A 369 7.81 14.09 23.01
CA ILE A 369 6.84 13.20 22.37
C ILE A 369 7.33 12.89 20.96
N VAL A 370 7.35 11.60 20.63
CA VAL A 370 7.56 11.10 19.26
C VAL A 370 6.23 10.54 18.78
N GLN A 371 5.74 11.05 17.66
CA GLN A 371 4.51 10.58 17.02
C GLN A 371 4.81 10.13 15.60
N ARG A 372 4.32 8.95 15.21
CA ARG A 372 4.37 8.47 13.82
C ARG A 372 3.05 7.80 13.47
N GLN A 373 2.67 7.86 12.20
CA GLN A 373 1.46 7.24 11.68
C GLN A 373 1.84 6.30 10.54
N SER A 374 1.12 5.19 10.39
CA SER A 374 1.19 4.41 9.16
C SER A 374 0.73 5.26 7.97
N ASP A 375 1.42 5.08 6.85
CA ASP A 375 1.14 5.74 5.57
C ASP A 375 -0.04 5.09 4.83
N ALA A 376 -0.09 3.76 4.82
CA ALA A 376 -1.16 2.96 4.24
C ALA A 376 -2.43 3.00 5.11
N LEU A 377 -3.58 3.14 4.45
CA LEU A 377 -4.89 2.88 5.02
C LEU A 377 -5.15 1.37 4.98
N ILE A 378 -5.34 0.75 6.14
CA ILE A 378 -5.58 -0.68 6.28
C ILE A 378 -7.08 -0.93 6.23
N SER A 379 -7.52 -1.76 5.29
CA SER A 379 -8.91 -2.20 5.16
C SER A 379 -9.07 -3.63 5.67
N PRO A 380 -9.76 -3.83 6.81
CA PRO A 380 -10.09 -5.15 7.33
C PRO A 380 -10.99 -5.95 6.40
N THR A 381 -11.03 -7.27 6.60
CA THR A 381 -12.03 -8.14 5.96
C THR A 381 -12.78 -9.00 6.99
N SER A 382 -14.03 -9.32 6.69
CA SER A 382 -14.83 -10.25 7.50
C SER A 382 -14.57 -11.73 7.13
N ILE A 383 -13.78 -12.00 6.08
CA ILE A 383 -13.50 -13.35 5.60
C ILE A 383 -12.08 -13.77 5.95
N LEU A 384 -11.97 -14.88 6.71
CA LEU A 384 -10.72 -15.58 6.96
C LEU A 384 -10.65 -16.84 6.10
N ILE A 385 -9.57 -17.00 5.33
CA ILE A 385 -9.28 -18.23 4.60
C ILE A 385 -8.09 -18.91 5.25
N SER A 386 -8.25 -20.18 5.59
CA SER A 386 -7.17 -20.99 6.16
C SER A 386 -7.04 -22.31 5.41
N ILE A 387 -5.80 -22.70 5.09
CA ILE A 387 -5.54 -24.05 4.60
C ILE A 387 -5.57 -25.00 5.78
N THR A 388 -6.26 -26.12 5.61
CA THR A 388 -6.36 -27.19 6.59
C THR A 388 -5.33 -28.29 6.30
N ASN A 389 -5.07 -29.19 7.26
CA ASN A 389 -4.27 -30.41 7.04
C ASN A 389 -2.85 -30.18 6.48
N GLN A 390 -2.19 -29.10 6.89
CA GLN A 390 -0.79 -28.86 6.55
C GLN A 390 0.18 -29.68 7.41
N PRO A 391 1.38 -30.03 6.90
CA PRO A 391 1.86 -29.74 5.55
C PRO A 391 1.34 -30.75 4.50
N TYR A 392 1.19 -30.31 3.25
CA TYR A 392 0.89 -31.20 2.12
C TYR A 392 2.17 -31.79 1.54
N THR A 393 2.13 -33.05 1.15
CA THR A 393 3.26 -33.75 0.52
C THR A 393 2.83 -34.31 -0.82
N PHE A 394 3.69 -34.23 -1.84
CA PHE A 394 3.35 -34.74 -3.16
C PHE A 394 4.44 -35.41 -3.96
N LYS A 395 3.99 -36.14 -4.99
CA LYS A 395 4.83 -36.75 -6.01
C LYS A 395 4.72 -35.92 -7.29
N ASN A 396 5.78 -35.93 -8.11
CA ASN A 396 5.79 -35.20 -9.36
C ASN A 396 4.62 -35.62 -10.27
N ASN A 397 4.01 -34.66 -10.99
CA ASN A 397 2.85 -34.86 -11.89
C ASN A 397 1.58 -35.43 -11.24
N SER A 398 1.33 -35.19 -9.95
CA SER A 398 0.07 -35.56 -9.29
C SER A 398 -0.78 -34.34 -8.95
N MET A 399 -2.07 -34.39 -9.32
CA MET A 399 -3.06 -33.38 -8.92
C MET A 399 -3.49 -33.61 -7.46
N ILE A 400 -3.55 -32.54 -6.67
CA ILE A 400 -3.84 -32.65 -5.22
C ILE A 400 -4.94 -31.70 -4.81
N PRO A 401 -5.95 -32.19 -4.08
CA PRO A 401 -6.92 -31.34 -3.43
C PRO A 401 -6.32 -30.70 -2.17
N ILE A 402 -5.98 -29.41 -2.22
CA ILE A 402 -5.73 -28.62 -1.02
C ILE A 402 -7.07 -28.23 -0.42
N ALA A 403 -7.28 -28.66 0.82
CA ALA A 403 -8.49 -28.38 1.58
C ALA A 403 -8.34 -27.06 2.33
N PHE A 404 -9.33 -26.18 2.21
CA PHE A 404 -9.35 -24.90 2.89
C PHE A 404 -10.70 -24.64 3.53
N THR A 405 -10.69 -23.78 4.54
CA THR A 405 -11.87 -23.32 5.25
C THR A 405 -12.05 -21.83 4.99
N ILE A 406 -13.25 -21.44 4.59
CA ILE A 406 -13.67 -20.04 4.53
C ILE A 406 -14.53 -19.78 5.77
N SER A 407 -14.09 -18.88 6.63
CA SER A 407 -14.80 -18.49 7.84
C SER A 407 -15.31 -17.06 7.72
N ASN A 408 -16.61 -16.87 7.94
CA ASN A 408 -17.26 -15.57 7.99
C ASN A 408 -17.34 -15.07 9.44
N GLN A 409 -16.64 -13.97 9.74
CA GLN A 409 -16.63 -13.30 11.04
C GLN A 409 -17.68 -12.18 11.17
N ALA A 410 -18.47 -11.93 10.12
CA ALA A 410 -19.57 -10.98 10.18
C ALA A 410 -20.81 -11.58 10.87
N GLN A 411 -21.65 -10.70 11.41
CA GLN A 411 -22.94 -11.06 12.01
C GLN A 411 -24.04 -11.34 10.97
N GLU A 412 -23.72 -11.22 9.69
CA GLU A 412 -24.62 -11.43 8.57
C GLU A 412 -24.07 -12.46 7.58
N THR A 413 -24.96 -13.05 6.77
CA THR A 413 -24.58 -13.95 5.69
C THR A 413 -23.86 -13.18 4.59
N LEU A 414 -22.72 -13.71 4.14
CA LEU A 414 -21.90 -13.11 3.09
C LEU A 414 -21.96 -13.97 1.82
N THR A 415 -22.11 -13.30 0.68
CA THR A 415 -21.90 -13.92 -0.64
C THR A 415 -20.63 -13.34 -1.25
N ILE A 416 -19.68 -14.23 -1.54
CA ILE A 416 -18.36 -13.86 -2.06
C ILE A 416 -18.07 -14.57 -3.37
N HIS A 417 -17.39 -13.88 -4.26
CA HIS A 417 -16.73 -14.40 -5.44
C HIS A 417 -15.25 -14.50 -5.12
N MET A 418 -14.68 -15.69 -5.15
CA MET A 418 -13.29 -15.93 -4.79
C MET A 418 -12.55 -16.44 -6.00
N CYS A 419 -11.50 -15.74 -6.40
CA CYS A 419 -10.59 -16.13 -7.47
C CYS A 419 -9.21 -16.44 -6.89
N VAL A 420 -8.66 -17.58 -7.29
CA VAL A 420 -7.31 -17.98 -6.88
C VAL A 420 -6.29 -17.41 -7.85
N LEU A 421 -5.30 -16.75 -7.29
CA LEU A 421 -4.19 -16.14 -8.01
C LEU A 421 -2.91 -16.76 -7.49
N ASP A 422 -2.24 -17.46 -8.39
CA ASP A 422 -0.96 -18.05 -8.12
C ASP A 422 0.15 -17.06 -8.51
N THR A 423 0.77 -16.46 -7.51
CA THR A 423 1.75 -15.39 -7.70
C THR A 423 3.03 -15.86 -8.37
N LEU A 424 3.36 -17.15 -8.27
CA LEU A 424 4.56 -17.74 -8.89
C LEU A 424 4.25 -18.49 -10.19
N GLN A 425 2.98 -18.62 -10.56
CA GLN A 425 2.53 -19.39 -11.73
C GLN A 425 2.95 -20.88 -11.72
N ILE A 426 3.21 -21.45 -10.53
CA ILE A 426 3.68 -22.83 -10.35
C ILE A 426 2.60 -23.85 -9.95
N LEU A 427 1.44 -23.40 -9.47
CA LEU A 427 0.34 -24.19 -8.92
C LEU A 427 -0.79 -24.45 -9.93
N GLY A 428 -0.74 -23.87 -11.13
CA GLY A 428 -1.71 -24.14 -12.21
C GLY A 428 -3.16 -23.71 -11.91
N VAL A 429 -3.40 -22.96 -10.82
CA VAL A 429 -4.74 -22.56 -10.36
C VAL A 429 -5.11 -21.13 -10.70
N ASN A 430 -4.22 -20.40 -11.37
CA ASN A 430 -4.43 -18.98 -11.68
C ASN A 430 -5.71 -18.76 -12.48
N GLY A 431 -6.62 -17.92 -11.96
CA GLY A 431 -7.91 -17.63 -12.58
C GLY A 431 -9.05 -18.60 -12.22
N THR A 432 -8.82 -19.55 -11.32
CA THR A 432 -9.90 -20.42 -10.82
C THR A 432 -10.82 -19.61 -9.90
N CYS A 433 -12.06 -19.37 -10.33
CA CYS A 433 -13.03 -18.59 -9.56
C CYS A 433 -14.25 -19.42 -9.13
N ARG A 434 -14.74 -19.20 -7.91
CA ARG A 434 -15.93 -19.86 -7.35
C ARG A 434 -16.76 -18.88 -6.53
N ASN A 435 -18.07 -19.12 -6.49
CA ASN A 435 -19.00 -18.37 -5.65
C ASN A 435 -19.30 -19.14 -4.37
N TYR A 436 -19.34 -18.44 -3.25
CA TYR A 436 -19.67 -19.00 -1.95
C TYR A 436 -20.71 -18.15 -1.23
N THR A 437 -21.61 -18.82 -0.53
CA THR A 437 -22.51 -18.20 0.45
C THR A 437 -22.16 -18.77 1.81
N VAL A 438 -21.69 -17.90 2.71
CA VAL A 438 -21.22 -18.29 4.05
C VAL A 438 -22.13 -17.63 5.08
N SER A 439 -22.85 -18.44 5.86
CA SER A 439 -23.74 -17.94 6.92
C SER A 439 -22.96 -17.12 7.95
N ASN A 440 -23.65 -16.27 8.72
CA ASN A 440 -23.02 -15.47 9.76
C ASN A 440 -22.28 -16.31 10.80
N MET A 441 -21.12 -15.83 11.27
CA MET A 441 -20.31 -16.49 12.29
C MET A 441 -20.08 -18.00 12.03
N SER A 442 -19.99 -18.39 10.75
CA SER A 442 -19.91 -19.79 10.33
C SER A 442 -18.75 -20.01 9.38
N SER A 443 -18.48 -21.26 9.08
CA SER A 443 -17.43 -21.65 8.16
C SER A 443 -17.91 -22.72 7.19
N ILE A 444 -17.37 -22.67 5.98
CA ILE A 444 -17.55 -23.72 4.97
C ILE A 444 -16.19 -24.31 4.61
N HIS A 445 -16.21 -25.55 4.16
CA HIS A 445 -15.02 -26.28 3.75
C HIS A 445 -15.10 -26.58 2.26
N ASP A 446 -14.00 -26.39 1.54
CA ASP A 446 -13.90 -26.73 0.14
C ASP A 446 -12.47 -27.19 -0.20
N LYS A 447 -12.29 -27.69 -1.42
CA LYS A 447 -11.02 -28.21 -1.94
C LYS A 447 -10.68 -27.55 -3.26
N LEU A 448 -9.43 -27.14 -3.39
CA LEU A 448 -8.84 -26.64 -4.62
C LEU A 448 -7.86 -27.67 -5.15
N ASN A 449 -8.09 -28.15 -6.37
CA ASN A 449 -7.15 -29.04 -7.04
C ASN A 449 -6.01 -28.20 -7.61
N ILE A 450 -4.79 -28.56 -7.23
CA ILE A 450 -3.57 -27.89 -7.66
C ILE A 450 -2.74 -28.87 -8.48
N ASP A 451 -2.18 -28.36 -9.57
CA ASP A 451 -1.29 -29.08 -10.45
C ASP A 451 0.03 -28.33 -10.53
N ILE A 452 1.12 -28.99 -10.16
CA ILE A 452 2.38 -28.30 -9.92
C ILE A 452 3.31 -28.52 -11.10
N ASN A 453 3.39 -27.48 -11.94
CA ASN A 453 4.22 -27.44 -13.13
C ASN A 453 5.65 -26.99 -12.76
N VAL A 454 6.34 -27.75 -11.92
CA VAL A 454 7.76 -27.51 -11.67
C VAL A 454 8.56 -28.25 -12.73
N TRP A 455 8.94 -27.53 -13.80
CA TRP A 455 10.02 -27.98 -14.68
C TRP A 455 11.34 -27.80 -13.93
N LEU A 456 11.81 -28.87 -13.29
CA LEU A 456 13.19 -28.94 -12.83
C LEU A 456 14.06 -29.04 -14.09
N GLU A 457 14.64 -27.95 -14.56
CA GLU A 457 15.72 -28.04 -15.56
C GLU A 457 16.82 -28.95 -14.99
N GLU A 458 17.19 -30.00 -15.74
CA GLU A 458 18.09 -31.09 -15.34
C GLU A 458 19.54 -30.69 -15.02
N ASN A 459 19.86 -29.41 -14.82
CA ASN A 459 21.23 -28.92 -14.87
C ASN A 459 21.87 -28.53 -13.54
N HIS A 460 21.44 -29.06 -12.39
CA HIS A 460 22.30 -29.04 -11.18
C HIS A 460 22.16 -30.30 -10.33
N THR A 461 22.95 -31.31 -10.65
CA THR A 461 23.38 -32.39 -9.75
C THR A 461 24.22 -31.82 -8.60
N ARG A 462 23.59 -31.20 -7.59
CA ARG A 462 24.17 -31.06 -6.26
C ARG A 462 23.08 -31.21 -5.21
N ASN A 463 23.34 -32.09 -4.24
CA ASN A 463 22.61 -32.29 -2.98
C ASN A 463 22.30 -30.95 -2.27
N VAL A 464 21.25 -30.26 -2.68
CA VAL A 464 20.73 -29.07 -2.01
C VAL A 464 19.23 -29.21 -1.96
N SER A 465 18.66 -29.29 -0.76
CA SER A 465 17.24 -29.10 -0.55
C SER A 465 16.90 -27.65 -0.92
N ASN A 466 16.55 -27.41 -2.18
CA ASN A 466 16.11 -26.07 -2.61
C ASN A 466 14.76 -25.80 -1.93
N ILE A 467 14.76 -24.83 -1.03
CA ILE A 467 13.54 -24.26 -0.46
C ILE A 467 13.16 -23.09 -1.35
N THR A 468 12.10 -23.25 -2.12
CA THR A 468 11.47 -22.14 -2.85
C THR A 468 10.32 -21.64 -1.99
N SER A 469 10.33 -20.37 -1.60
CA SER A 469 9.19 -19.76 -0.91
C SER A 469 8.29 -19.05 -1.92
N GLY A 470 6.97 -19.22 -1.78
CA GLY A 470 5.98 -18.55 -2.61
C GLY A 470 4.69 -18.25 -1.84
N SER A 471 3.64 -17.90 -2.57
CA SER A 471 2.35 -17.64 -1.95
C SER A 471 1.18 -17.82 -2.91
N MET A 472 0.06 -18.30 -2.35
CA MET A 472 -1.21 -18.36 -3.05
C MET A 472 -2.07 -17.20 -2.54
N THR A 473 -2.53 -16.36 -3.47
CA THR A 473 -3.39 -15.23 -3.13
C THR A 473 -4.82 -15.55 -3.54
N PHE A 474 -5.72 -15.57 -2.57
CA PHE A 474 -7.16 -15.64 -2.80
C PHE A 474 -7.67 -14.21 -2.90
N ALA A 475 -7.95 -13.75 -4.12
CA ALA A 475 -8.71 -12.52 -4.32
C ALA A 475 -10.17 -12.78 -3.98
N ILE A 476 -10.72 -11.95 -3.10
CA ILE A 476 -12.10 -12.01 -2.67
C ILE A 476 -12.76 -10.74 -3.18
N THR A 477 -13.80 -10.91 -3.98
CA THR A 477 -14.68 -9.84 -4.44
C THR A 477 -16.10 -10.15 -4.00
N SER A 478 -16.96 -9.14 -3.93
CA SER A 478 -18.40 -9.33 -3.74
C SER A 478 -19.17 -8.61 -4.83
N ASN A 479 -20.29 -9.20 -5.26
CA ASN A 479 -21.22 -8.56 -6.20
C ASN A 479 -21.93 -7.36 -5.56
N ASN A 480 -21.83 -7.19 -4.25
CA ASN A 480 -22.33 -6.02 -3.56
C ASN A 480 -21.24 -4.93 -3.49
N ASN A 481 -21.35 -3.93 -4.37
CA ASN A 481 -20.41 -2.81 -4.46
C ASN A 481 -20.32 -1.97 -3.17
N ASP A 482 -21.29 -2.08 -2.26
CA ASP A 482 -21.30 -1.36 -0.99
C ASP A 482 -20.46 -2.06 0.11
N ARG A 483 -20.06 -3.32 -0.09
CA ARG A 483 -19.29 -4.10 0.92
C ARG A 483 -17.79 -4.10 0.62
N LYS A 484 -17.12 -2.99 0.96
CA LYS A 484 -15.67 -2.79 0.77
C LYS A 484 -14.80 -3.83 1.48
N GLU A 485 -15.23 -4.32 2.64
CA GLU A 485 -14.56 -5.41 3.39
C GLU A 485 -14.45 -6.73 2.61
N LEU A 486 -15.21 -6.87 1.51
CA LEU A 486 -15.21 -8.04 0.61
C LEU A 486 -14.53 -7.76 -0.73
N LYS A 487 -13.82 -6.64 -0.86
CA LYS A 487 -12.91 -6.34 -1.98
C LYS A 487 -11.48 -6.39 -1.46
N ASN A 488 -11.08 -7.59 -1.08
CA ASN A 488 -9.85 -7.77 -0.35
C ASN A 488 -9.14 -9.05 -0.81
N TYR A 489 -8.01 -9.34 -0.21
CA TYR A 489 -7.27 -10.56 -0.52
C TYR A 489 -6.84 -11.26 0.77
N GLN A 490 -6.89 -12.58 0.72
CA GLN A 490 -6.25 -13.45 1.72
C GLN A 490 -5.09 -14.14 1.05
N LYS A 491 -3.90 -13.94 1.59
CA LYS A 491 -2.65 -14.53 1.08
C LYS A 491 -2.24 -15.65 2.01
N ILE A 492 -1.96 -16.80 1.42
CA ILE A 492 -1.48 -17.95 2.15
C ILE A 492 -0.06 -18.20 1.66
N PRO A 493 0.97 -17.84 2.46
CA PRO A 493 2.34 -18.16 2.09
C PRO A 493 2.46 -19.68 1.98
N PHE A 494 3.37 -20.12 1.12
CA PHE A 494 3.75 -21.51 1.08
C PHE A 494 5.26 -21.63 0.96
N TYR A 495 5.82 -22.61 1.64
CA TYR A 495 7.20 -23.04 1.41
C TYR A 495 7.14 -24.32 0.62
N ILE A 496 7.91 -24.38 -0.46
CA ILE A 496 8.13 -25.54 -1.32
C ILE A 496 9.52 -26.08 -0.97
N GLN A 497 9.58 -27.29 -0.42
CA GLN A 497 10.86 -28.00 -0.21
C GLN A 497 10.91 -29.24 -1.07
N THR A 498 11.88 -29.34 -1.98
CA THR A 498 12.16 -30.56 -2.73
C THR A 498 13.01 -31.52 -1.89
N ARG A 499 12.57 -32.77 -1.72
CA ARG A 499 13.38 -33.84 -1.13
C ARG A 499 13.62 -34.95 -2.14
N GLU A 500 14.90 -35.27 -2.38
CA GLU A 500 15.31 -36.44 -3.15
C GLU A 500 15.32 -37.69 -2.25
N TYR A 501 14.18 -38.38 -2.16
CA TYR A 501 14.16 -39.79 -1.77
C TYR A 501 13.08 -40.50 -2.58
N ASN A 502 13.47 -41.19 -3.67
CA ASN A 502 12.65 -42.11 -4.48
C ASN A 502 11.35 -41.58 -5.12
N ASN A 503 11.25 -40.26 -5.32
CA ASN A 503 10.30 -39.51 -6.17
C ASN A 503 10.24 -38.13 -5.52
N SER A 504 10.48 -37.04 -6.27
CA SER A 504 10.56 -35.67 -5.75
C SER A 504 9.39 -35.39 -4.80
N LEU A 505 9.68 -35.33 -3.49
CA LEU A 505 8.70 -34.95 -2.49
C LEU A 505 8.68 -33.44 -2.40
N LEU A 506 7.52 -32.84 -2.51
CA LEU A 506 7.37 -31.41 -2.29
C LEU A 506 6.38 -31.16 -1.16
N VAL A 507 6.87 -30.39 -0.19
CA VAL A 507 6.12 -30.04 1.01
C VAL A 507 5.54 -28.65 0.80
N ILE A 508 4.23 -28.45 0.98
CA ILE A 508 3.58 -27.13 1.09
C ILE A 508 3.19 -26.94 2.55
N SER A 509 3.86 -26.01 3.23
CA SER A 509 3.48 -25.52 4.57
C SER A 509 3.24 -24.02 4.51
N ALA A 510 2.20 -23.49 5.16
CA ALA A 510 1.98 -22.05 5.34
C ALA A 510 2.56 -21.53 6.66
#